data_AF-A0A2V4YEC5-F1
#
_entry.id   AF-A0A2V4YEC5-F1
#
_cell.length_a   1.000
_cell.length_b   1.000
_cell.length_c   1.000
_cell.angle_alpha   90.00
_cell.angle_beta   90.00
_cell.angle_gamma   90.00
#
_symmetry.space_group_name_H-M   'P 1'
#
loop_
_entity.id
_entity.type
_entity.pdbx_description
1 polymer ?
#
loop_
_entity_poly.entity_id
_entity_poly.type
_entity_poly.pdbx_seq_one_letter_code
_entity_poly.pdbx_strand_id
1 'polypeptide(L)'
;MKKFILIVFALFIGLNVYGQRRRNMNNIPQTNREPTEQEIAKFEREREERKQEYIANFLTTLEADDFQKEIIKQHLNSYYEAKMALYKMRFEREFKREKAIKNLDDTHFSELKDLISEGDMLKIKDMIQGDFNEKEVVKKKRKNKKKKNRKKD
;
A
#
# COMPACT_ATOMS: atom_id res chain seq x y z
N MET A 1 7.92 24.36 -17.37
CA MET A 1 7.24 23.17 -16.79
C MET A 1 6.78 23.34 -15.34
N LYS A 2 6.53 24.56 -14.83
CA LYS A 2 5.96 24.78 -13.47
C LYS A 2 4.52 25.32 -13.46
N LYS A 3 3.99 25.72 -14.63
CA LYS A 3 2.64 26.30 -14.75
C LYS A 3 1.54 25.25 -15.03
N PHE A 4 1.90 24.10 -15.61
CA PHE A 4 0.95 23.00 -15.88
C PHE A 4 0.58 22.19 -14.62
N ILE A 5 1.48 22.10 -13.64
CA ILE A 5 1.24 21.36 -12.39
C ILE A 5 0.22 22.09 -11.49
N LEU A 6 0.15 23.43 -11.57
CA LEU A 6 -0.81 24.23 -10.81
C LEU A 6 -2.26 24.09 -11.33
N ILE A 7 -2.44 23.79 -12.61
CA ILE A 7 -3.77 23.66 -13.23
C ILE A 7 -4.42 22.31 -12.87
N VAL A 8 -3.62 21.24 -12.74
CA VAL A 8 -4.12 19.91 -12.33
C VAL A 8 -4.56 19.89 -10.87
N PHE A 9 -3.92 20.69 -10.01
CA PHE A 9 -4.30 20.81 -8.60
C PHE A 9 -5.61 21.59 -8.40
N ALA A 10 -5.91 22.57 -9.28
CA ALA A 10 -7.14 23.34 -9.23
C ALA A 10 -8.39 22.51 -9.63
N LEU A 11 -8.24 21.53 -10.53
CA LEU A 11 -9.36 20.71 -11.01
C LEU A 11 -9.83 19.66 -9.99
N PHE A 12 -8.99 19.26 -9.03
CA PHE A 12 -9.40 18.33 -7.96
C PHE A 12 -10.21 18.99 -6.84
N ILE A 13 -10.25 20.32 -6.76
CA ILE A 13 -11.02 21.07 -5.75
C ILE A 13 -12.47 21.28 -6.21
N GLY A 14 -12.76 21.22 -7.52
CA GLY A 14 -14.08 21.56 -8.09
C GLY A 14 -15.19 20.51 -7.95
N LEU A 15 -14.91 19.28 -7.55
CA LEU A 15 -15.91 18.19 -7.57
C LEU A 15 -16.61 17.89 -6.23
N ASN A 16 -16.43 18.73 -5.21
CA ASN A 16 -17.18 18.64 -3.93
C ASN A 16 -18.27 19.72 -3.76
N VAL A 17 -18.67 20.42 -4.84
CA VAL A 17 -19.52 21.62 -4.71
C VAL A 17 -21.04 21.32 -4.63
N TYR A 18 -21.52 20.10 -4.90
CA TYR A 18 -22.97 19.85 -4.90
C TYR A 18 -23.55 19.19 -3.64
N GLY A 19 -22.75 18.93 -2.60
CA GLY A 19 -23.21 18.19 -1.39
C GLY A 19 -23.23 18.96 -0.07
N GLN A 20 -22.69 20.18 0.02
CA GLN A 20 -22.47 20.85 1.31
C GLN A 20 -23.23 22.18 1.41
N ARG A 21 -24.56 22.11 1.47
CA ARG A 21 -25.36 23.22 2.01
C ARG A 21 -25.10 23.31 3.52
N ARG A 22 -24.48 24.41 3.93
CA ARG A 22 -24.30 24.94 5.30
C ARG A 22 -23.43 24.09 6.23
N ARG A 23 -22.10 24.26 6.11
CA ARG A 23 -21.19 24.09 7.25
C ARG A 23 -20.51 25.42 7.53
N ASN A 24 -20.55 25.83 8.79
CA ASN A 24 -19.85 26.98 9.34
C ASN A 24 -18.43 27.09 8.78
N MET A 25 -18.14 28.13 8.00
CA MET A 25 -16.83 28.35 7.37
C MET A 25 -15.76 28.89 8.34
N ASN A 26 -16.08 29.06 9.62
CA ASN A 26 -15.16 29.63 10.61
C ASN A 26 -14.19 28.63 11.28
N ASN A 27 -14.22 27.34 10.92
CA ASN A 27 -13.30 26.32 11.43
C ASN A 27 -12.47 25.70 10.29
N ILE A 28 -11.65 26.52 9.62
CA ILE A 28 -10.54 26.01 8.83
C ILE A 28 -9.38 25.80 9.82
N PRO A 29 -9.01 24.55 10.18
CA PRO A 29 -7.89 24.33 11.08
C PRO A 29 -6.62 24.92 10.45
N GLN A 30 -5.94 25.80 11.19
CA GLN A 30 -4.65 26.36 10.79
C GLN A 30 -3.62 25.21 10.78
N THR A 31 -3.22 24.75 9.60
CA THR A 31 -2.36 23.56 9.41
C THR A 31 -0.87 23.83 9.58
N ASN A 32 -0.47 24.81 10.40
CA ASN A 32 0.94 25.22 10.57
C ASN A 32 1.53 24.84 11.95
N ARG A 33 1.02 23.79 12.59
CA ARG A 33 1.64 23.22 13.81
C ARG A 33 2.44 21.98 13.47
N GLU A 34 3.61 21.81 14.10
CA GLU A 34 4.32 20.53 14.07
C GLU A 34 3.42 19.44 14.68
N PRO A 35 3.37 18.24 14.09
CA PRO A 35 2.58 17.13 14.64
C PRO A 35 3.03 16.81 16.06
N THR A 36 2.07 16.63 16.96
CA THR A 36 2.36 16.16 18.33
C THR A 36 2.83 14.70 18.31
N GLU A 37 3.57 14.26 19.33
CA GLU A 37 4.02 12.87 19.45
C GLU A 37 2.87 11.86 19.35
N GLN A 38 1.70 12.19 19.91
CA GLN A 38 0.49 11.37 19.82
C GLN A 38 -0.05 11.26 18.38
N GLU A 39 0.01 12.35 17.62
CA GLU A 39 -0.39 12.36 16.20
C GLU A 39 0.60 11.56 15.34
N ILE A 40 1.91 11.66 15.61
CA ILE A 40 2.95 10.86 14.95
C ILE A 40 2.72 9.37 15.23
N ALA A 41 2.56 8.99 16.50
CA ALA A 41 2.33 7.60 16.90
C ALA A 41 1.01 7.04 16.35
N LYS A 42 -0.04 7.86 16.27
CA LYS A 42 -1.30 7.47 15.61
C LYS A 42 -1.09 7.23 14.11
N PHE A 43 -0.40 8.14 13.44
CA PHE A 43 -0.12 8.02 12.01
C PHE A 43 0.74 6.80 11.68
N GLU A 44 1.74 6.49 12.51
CA GLU A 44 2.56 5.29 12.35
C GLU A 44 1.74 4.01 12.48
N ARG A 45 0.84 3.95 13.48
CA ARG A 45 -0.08 2.82 13.64
C ARG A 45 -1.01 2.66 12.44
N GLU A 46 -1.64 3.74 11.97
CA GLU A 46 -2.53 3.69 10.81
C GLU A 46 -1.81 3.25 9.53
N ARG A 47 -0.55 3.67 9.33
CA ARG A 47 0.28 3.19 8.22
C ARG A 47 0.59 1.70 8.33
N GLU A 48 0.94 1.24 9.52
CA GLU A 48 1.25 -0.16 9.77
C GLU A 48 0.01 -1.04 9.58
N GLU A 49 -1.15 -0.63 10.10
CA GLU A 49 -2.43 -1.32 9.88
C GLU A 49 -2.79 -1.41 8.40
N ARG A 50 -2.62 -0.32 7.63
CA ARG A 50 -2.83 -0.33 6.18
C ARG A 50 -1.85 -1.27 5.47
N LYS A 51 -0.58 -1.29 5.88
CA LYS A 51 0.43 -2.22 5.34
C LYS A 51 -0.02 -3.67 5.57
N GLN A 52 -0.42 -4.00 6.81
CA GLN A 52 -0.87 -5.35 7.15
C GLN A 52 -2.13 -5.75 6.39
N GLU A 53 -3.11 -4.86 6.25
CA GLU A 53 -4.32 -5.16 5.48
C GLU A 53 -4.02 -5.33 3.97
N TYR A 54 -3.12 -4.53 3.41
CA TYR A 54 -2.68 -4.67 2.02
C TYR A 54 -2.02 -6.04 1.78
N ILE A 55 -1.09 -6.44 2.66
CA ILE A 55 -0.46 -7.76 2.61
C ILE A 55 -1.51 -8.87 2.77
N ALA A 56 -2.42 -8.76 3.75
CA ALA A 56 -3.47 -9.74 3.95
C ALA A 56 -4.40 -9.88 2.74
N ASN A 57 -4.73 -8.77 2.06
CA ASN A 57 -5.50 -8.80 0.83
C ASN A 57 -4.72 -9.47 -0.30
N PHE A 58 -3.43 -9.18 -0.44
CA PHE A 58 -2.57 -9.85 -1.40
C PHE A 58 -2.48 -11.36 -1.17
N LEU A 59 -2.23 -11.81 0.07
CA LEU A 59 -2.11 -13.24 0.40
C LEU A 59 -3.37 -14.04 0.03
N THR A 60 -4.56 -13.43 0.05
CA THR A 60 -5.79 -14.09 -0.40
C THR A 60 -5.87 -14.35 -1.91
N THR A 61 -4.93 -13.82 -2.69
CA THR A 61 -4.80 -14.07 -4.13
C THR A 61 -3.81 -15.19 -4.47
N LEU A 62 -3.03 -15.63 -3.49
CA LEU A 62 -2.06 -16.70 -3.63
C LEU A 62 -2.72 -18.07 -3.50
N GLU A 63 -2.22 -19.02 -4.27
CA GLU A 63 -2.64 -20.43 -4.22
C GLU A 63 -1.92 -21.21 -3.13
N ALA A 64 -0.81 -20.67 -2.63
CA ALA A 64 -0.05 -21.14 -1.48
C ALA A 64 -0.92 -21.55 -0.27
N ASP A 65 -0.47 -22.56 0.45
CA ASP A 65 -1.11 -23.00 1.70
C ASP A 65 -0.90 -21.97 2.84
N ASP A 66 -1.51 -22.23 3.99
CA ASP A 66 -1.45 -21.30 5.14
C ASP A 66 -0.04 -21.16 5.73
N PHE A 67 0.78 -22.22 5.68
CA PHE A 67 2.16 -22.17 6.15
C PHE A 67 3.04 -21.36 5.20
N GLN A 68 2.96 -21.64 3.90
CA GLN A 68 3.62 -20.87 2.85
C GLN A 68 3.20 -19.40 2.91
N LYS A 69 1.92 -19.10 3.13
CA LYS A 69 1.41 -17.72 3.27
C LYS A 69 2.01 -16.99 4.46
N GLU A 70 2.20 -17.66 5.61
CA GLU A 70 2.85 -17.01 6.76
C GLU A 70 4.32 -16.72 6.49
N ILE A 71 5.04 -17.61 5.78
CA ILE A 71 6.41 -17.35 5.34
C ILE A 71 6.44 -16.15 4.37
N ILE A 72 5.59 -16.15 3.34
CA ILE A 72 5.51 -15.05 2.37
C ILE A 72 5.21 -13.73 3.09
N LYS A 73 4.31 -13.73 4.07
CA LYS A 73 3.98 -12.56 4.90
C LYS A 73 5.21 -12.03 5.66
N GLN A 74 6.01 -12.90 6.25
CA GLN A 74 7.25 -12.52 6.93
C GLN A 74 8.24 -11.87 5.95
N HIS A 75 8.44 -12.48 4.77
CA HIS A 75 9.31 -11.92 3.73
C HIS A 75 8.80 -10.55 3.23
N LEU A 76 7.49 -10.39 3.01
CA LEU A 76 6.89 -9.12 2.60
C LEU A 76 7.09 -8.02 3.65
N ASN A 77 6.89 -8.34 4.94
CA ASN A 77 7.14 -7.38 6.02
C ASN A 77 8.60 -6.94 6.05
N SER A 78 9.53 -7.90 6.02
CA SER A 78 10.97 -7.64 5.98
C SER A 78 11.38 -6.84 4.74
N TYR A 79 10.78 -7.13 3.58
CA TYR A 79 11.02 -6.40 2.34
C TYR A 79 10.63 -4.93 2.47
N TYR A 80 9.43 -4.64 2.99
CA TYR A 80 8.97 -3.27 3.16
C TYR A 80 9.82 -2.49 4.16
N GLU A 81 10.27 -3.13 5.24
CA GLU A 81 11.20 -2.53 6.19
C GLU A 81 12.55 -2.20 5.54
N ALA A 82 13.13 -3.15 4.82
CA ALA A 82 14.39 -2.96 4.09
C ALA A 82 14.26 -1.86 3.03
N LYS A 83 13.19 -1.87 2.25
CA LYS A 83 12.90 -0.84 1.23
C LYS A 83 12.75 0.53 1.88
N MET A 84 12.06 0.62 3.02
CA MET A 84 11.93 1.88 3.76
C MET A 84 13.25 2.37 4.35
N ALA A 85 14.11 1.47 4.83
CA ALA A 85 15.45 1.81 5.27
C ALA A 85 16.28 2.42 4.11
N LEU A 86 16.19 1.85 2.91
CA LEU A 86 16.83 2.41 1.71
C LEU A 86 16.29 3.81 1.36
N TYR A 87 14.99 4.06 1.49
CA TYR A 87 14.44 5.41 1.26
C TYR A 87 14.88 6.43 2.31
N LYS A 88 15.08 6.02 3.57
CA LYS A 88 15.55 6.89 4.66
C LYS A 88 17.06 7.17 4.58
N MET A 89 17.83 6.26 3.99
CA MET A 89 19.28 6.39 3.88
C MET A 89 19.68 7.53 2.93
N ARG A 90 20.73 8.27 3.31
CA ARG A 90 21.30 9.31 2.45
C ARG A 90 22.21 8.67 1.42
N PHE A 91 21.79 8.73 0.16
CA PHE A 91 22.64 8.38 -0.97
C PHE A 91 23.30 9.62 -1.55
N GLU A 92 24.58 9.51 -1.94
CA GLU A 92 25.28 10.60 -2.64
C GLU A 92 24.63 10.94 -3.99
N ARG A 93 24.06 9.93 -4.66
CA ARG A 93 23.46 10.04 -5.99
C ARG A 93 22.22 9.16 -6.08
N GLU A 94 21.19 9.64 -6.75
CA GLU A 94 19.90 8.97 -6.89
C GLU A 94 20.01 7.57 -7.52
N PHE A 95 20.83 7.40 -8.56
CA PHE A 95 21.00 6.10 -9.22
C PHE A 95 21.54 5.01 -8.27
N LYS A 96 22.29 5.37 -7.22
CA LYS A 96 22.80 4.39 -6.24
C LYS A 96 21.64 3.82 -5.42
N ARG A 97 20.66 4.66 -5.08
CA ARG A 97 19.43 4.23 -4.39
C ARG A 97 18.60 3.33 -5.30
N GLU A 98 18.40 3.72 -6.54
CA GLU A 98 17.67 2.91 -7.52
C GLU A 98 18.30 1.53 -7.71
N LYS A 99 19.63 1.47 -7.83
CA LYS A 99 20.37 0.21 -7.90
C LYS A 99 20.20 -0.64 -6.63
N ALA A 100 20.23 -0.02 -5.46
CA ALA A 100 20.03 -0.72 -4.19
C ALA A 100 18.61 -1.29 -4.07
N ILE A 101 17.59 -0.52 -4.46
CA ILE A 101 16.20 -0.98 -4.49
C ILE A 101 16.04 -2.11 -5.50
N LYS A 102 16.61 -1.98 -6.70
CA LYS A 102 16.55 -3.04 -7.72
C LYS A 102 17.20 -4.33 -7.22
N ASN A 103 18.37 -4.23 -6.60
CA ASN A 103 19.03 -5.40 -6.00
C ASN A 103 18.14 -6.05 -4.94
N LEU A 104 17.49 -5.25 -4.06
CA LEU A 104 16.54 -5.76 -3.09
C LEU A 104 15.37 -6.49 -3.76
N ASP A 105 14.77 -5.89 -4.80
CA ASP A 105 13.67 -6.48 -5.56
C ASP A 105 14.06 -7.83 -6.20
N ASP A 106 15.29 -7.94 -6.68
CA ASP A 106 15.81 -9.13 -7.37
C ASP A 106 16.21 -10.27 -6.41
N THR A 107 16.68 -9.95 -5.19
CA THR A 107 17.26 -10.95 -4.27
C THR A 107 16.37 -11.31 -3.09
N HIS A 108 15.54 -10.41 -2.58
CA HIS A 108 14.85 -10.59 -1.28
C HIS A 108 13.90 -11.80 -1.24
N PHE A 109 13.39 -12.22 -2.39
CA PHE A 109 12.46 -13.33 -2.51
C PHE A 109 13.08 -14.56 -3.19
N SER A 110 14.41 -14.60 -3.39
CA SER A 110 15.04 -15.70 -4.13
C SER A 110 14.83 -17.05 -3.45
N GLU A 111 14.83 -17.07 -2.12
CA GLU A 111 14.62 -18.29 -1.31
C GLU A 111 13.20 -18.84 -1.42
N LEU A 112 12.22 -18.00 -1.76
CA LEU A 112 10.84 -18.46 -1.93
C LEU A 112 10.66 -19.27 -3.22
N LYS A 113 11.58 -19.19 -4.19
CA LYS A 113 11.46 -19.88 -5.48
C LYS A 113 11.33 -21.39 -5.34
N ASP A 114 11.97 -21.96 -4.33
CA ASP A 114 11.92 -23.39 -4.06
C ASP A 114 10.73 -23.78 -3.16
N LEU A 115 10.10 -22.79 -2.52
CA LEU A 115 9.04 -22.99 -1.53
C LEU A 115 7.63 -22.83 -2.11
N ILE A 116 7.45 -21.93 -3.08
CA ILE A 116 6.13 -21.58 -3.62
C ILE A 116 6.05 -21.84 -5.13
N SER A 117 4.85 -21.86 -5.67
CA SER A 117 4.65 -22.02 -7.11
C SER A 117 5.22 -20.83 -7.90
N GLU A 118 5.66 -21.08 -9.13
CA GLU A 118 6.09 -20.01 -10.05
C GLU A 118 4.99 -18.96 -10.25
N GLY A 119 3.73 -19.39 -10.29
CA GLY A 119 2.58 -18.49 -10.40
C GLY A 119 2.45 -17.52 -9.22
N ASP A 120 2.65 -18.01 -7.99
CA ASP A 120 2.62 -17.14 -6.81
C ASP A 120 3.87 -16.26 -6.71
N MET A 121 5.03 -16.74 -7.18
CA MET A 121 6.25 -15.93 -7.31
C MET A 121 6.04 -14.75 -8.27
N LEU A 122 5.38 -14.98 -9.42
CA LEU A 122 5.03 -13.91 -10.35
C LEU A 122 4.10 -12.87 -9.70
N LYS A 123 3.08 -13.31 -8.95
CA LYS A 123 2.19 -12.39 -8.22
C LYS A 123 2.95 -11.53 -7.20
N ILE A 124 3.94 -12.10 -6.50
CA ILE A 124 4.81 -11.34 -5.58
C ILE A 124 5.60 -10.28 -6.35
N LYS A 125 6.17 -10.64 -7.51
CA LYS A 125 6.90 -9.71 -8.36
C LYS A 125 6.00 -8.55 -8.85
N ASP A 126 4.80 -8.86 -9.32
CA ASP A 126 3.83 -7.85 -9.76
C ASP A 126 3.42 -6.93 -8.60
N MET A 127 3.25 -7.49 -7.39
CA MET A 127 2.94 -6.71 -6.19
C MET A 127 4.03 -5.71 -5.85
N ILE A 128 5.30 -6.12 -5.84
CA ILE A 128 6.42 -5.22 -5.47
C ILE A 128 6.70 -4.17 -6.55
N GLN A 129 6.35 -4.45 -7.81
CA GLN A 129 6.41 -3.50 -8.93
C GLN A 129 5.25 -2.49 -8.92
N GLY A 130 4.18 -2.76 -8.17
CA GLY A 130 3.04 -1.85 -7.99
C GLY A 130 1.82 -2.20 -8.84
N ASP A 131 1.83 -3.34 -9.52
CA ASP A 131 0.76 -3.79 -10.42
C ASP A 131 -0.38 -4.52 -9.69
N PHE A 132 -0.26 -4.73 -8.37
CA PHE A 132 -1.31 -5.36 -7.57
C PHE A 132 -2.50 -4.42 -7.29
N ASN A 133 -3.65 -4.75 -7.90
CA ASN A 133 -4.91 -4.00 -7.73
C ASN A 133 -5.74 -4.51 -6.54
N GLU A 134 -5.45 -3.99 -5.34
CA GLU A 134 -6.18 -4.31 -4.12
C GLU A 134 -7.71 -4.06 -4.22
N LYS A 135 -8.12 -3.00 -4.94
CA LYS A 135 -9.54 -2.61 -5.04
C LYS A 135 -10.38 -3.72 -5.65
N GLU A 136 -9.82 -4.47 -6.59
CA GLU A 136 -10.50 -5.60 -7.21
C GLU A 136 -10.69 -6.76 -6.24
N VAL A 137 -9.67 -7.06 -5.44
CA VAL A 137 -9.74 -8.10 -4.40
C VAL A 137 -10.81 -7.75 -3.37
N VAL A 138 -10.82 -6.52 -2.88
CA VAL A 138 -11.83 -6.04 -1.92
C VAL A 138 -13.23 -6.09 -2.51
N LYS A 139 -13.41 -5.69 -3.78
CA LYS A 139 -14.70 -5.79 -4.48
C LYS A 139 -15.17 -7.23 -4.60
N LYS A 140 -14.28 -8.18 -4.97
CA LYS A 140 -14.60 -9.61 -5.07
C LYS A 140 -14.99 -10.18 -3.70
N LYS A 141 -14.23 -9.90 -2.63
CA LYS A 141 -14.56 -10.30 -1.25
C LYS A 141 -15.95 -9.81 -0.82
N ARG A 142 -16.25 -8.53 -1.04
CA ARG A 142 -17.57 -7.94 -0.72
C ARG A 142 -18.72 -8.63 -1.47
N LYS A 143 -18.54 -8.91 -2.77
CA LYS A 143 -19.55 -9.62 -3.58
C LYS A 143 -19.79 -11.05 -3.05
N ASN A 144 -18.74 -11.77 -2.70
CA ASN A 144 -18.84 -13.14 -2.18
C ASN A 144 -19.55 -13.19 -0.82
N LYS A 145 -19.25 -12.25 0.08
CA LYS A 145 -19.94 -12.13 1.38
C LYS A 145 -21.46 -11.90 1.21
N LYS A 146 -21.87 -11.00 0.30
CA LYS A 146 -23.29 -10.75 0.00
C LYS A 146 -24.00 -11.98 -0.54
N LYS A 147 -23.36 -12.75 -1.43
CA LYS A 147 -23.92 -14.01 -1.96
C LYS A 147 -24.11 -15.08 -0.89
N LYS A 148 -23.16 -15.21 0.04
CA LYS A 148 -23.23 -16.18 1.14
C LYS A 148 -24.40 -15.88 2.10
N ASN A 149 -24.65 -14.61 2.39
CA ASN A 149 -25.77 -14.21 3.24
C ASN A 149 -27.13 -14.52 2.57
N ARG A 150 -27.29 -14.19 1.28
CA ARG A 150 -28.51 -14.48 0.52
C ARG A 150 -28.84 -15.97 0.33
N LYS A 151 -27.89 -16.88 0.57
CA LYS A 151 -28.10 -18.33 0.50
C LYS A 151 -28.42 -18.95 1.88
N LYS A 152 -28.28 -18.16 2.95
CA LYS A 152 -28.61 -18.57 4.32
C LYS A 152 -30.02 -18.15 4.74
N ASP A 153 -30.59 -17.17 4.03
CA ASP A 153 -32.00 -16.79 4.06
C ASP A 153 -32.79 -17.67 3.07
#